data_AF-W2N4Y4-F1
#
_entry.id   AF-W2N4Y4-F1
#
_cell.length_a   1.000
_cell.length_b   1.000
_cell.length_c   1.000
_cell.angle_alpha   90.00
_cell.angle_beta   90.00
_cell.angle_gamma   90.00
#
_symmetry.space_group_name_H-M   'P 1'
#
loop_
_entity.id
_entity.type
_entity.pdbx_description
1 polymer ?
#
loop_
_entity_poly.entity_id
_entity_poly.type
_entity_poly.pdbx_seq_one_letter_code
_entity_poly.pdbx_strand_id
1 'polypeptide(L)'
;KVNEFGHSSRTSVPVENADIEFDEEQGSFERVCPLAEEKVSSALTKYNTKTTRPDRKLYLRPSQLAKQAQFVAMTSKTWSGKLVQVRANYHKQKTFDGPYVVHLLLHAANEVRQGIRRVTPARIAEAADAIDTYLAERSDVRVGGIARTHWAINQARQPHNAGVSLPESATFRQML
;
A
#
# COMPACT_ATOMS: atom_id res chain seq x y z
N LYS A 1 11.85 5.55 -9.40
CA LYS A 1 10.45 5.85 -9.80
C LYS A 1 9.55 5.26 -8.73
N VAL A 2 8.91 6.09 -7.92
CA VAL A 2 7.94 5.64 -6.91
C VAL A 2 6.72 5.15 -7.69
N ASN A 3 6.54 3.83 -7.72
CA ASN A 3 5.62 3.14 -8.59
C ASN A 3 4.21 3.74 -8.51
N GLU A 4 3.67 4.04 -9.69
CA GLU A 4 2.29 4.42 -9.92
C GLU A 4 1.38 3.48 -9.12
N PHE A 5 0.52 4.09 -8.30
CA PHE A 5 -0.43 3.40 -7.44
C PHE A 5 -1.44 2.61 -8.27
N GLY A 6 -1.07 1.37 -8.60
CA GLY A 6 -1.89 0.43 -9.37
C GLY A 6 -3.21 0.08 -8.68
N HIS A 7 -4.21 -0.22 -9.50
CA HIS A 7 -5.62 -0.47 -9.21
C HIS A 7 -5.95 -1.69 -8.30
N SER A 8 -5.12 -2.09 -7.35
CA SER A 8 -5.43 -3.27 -6.51
C SER A 8 -6.15 -2.90 -5.21
N SER A 9 -7.40 -3.39 -5.09
CA SER A 9 -8.09 -3.71 -3.83
C SER A 9 -8.07 -2.62 -2.75
N ARG A 10 -8.89 -1.58 -2.90
CA ARG A 10 -9.04 -0.51 -1.90
C ARG A 10 -10.26 -0.79 -1.01
N THR A 11 -10.02 -1.28 0.20
CA THR A 11 -11.01 -1.16 1.28
C THR A 11 -10.92 0.29 1.78
N SER A 12 -11.98 1.07 1.56
CA SER A 12 -12.08 2.42 2.14
C SER A 12 -12.06 2.29 3.66
N VAL A 13 -11.11 2.94 4.32
CA VAL A 13 -11.04 2.99 5.79
C VAL A 13 -11.87 4.19 6.26
N PRO A 14 -12.99 3.99 6.97
CA PRO A 14 -13.67 5.09 7.62
C PRO A 14 -12.76 5.67 8.71
N VAL A 15 -12.50 6.97 8.65
CA VAL A 15 -11.85 7.72 9.72
C VAL A 15 -12.96 8.27 10.61
N GLU A 16 -12.98 7.87 11.88
CA GLU A 16 -13.91 8.45 12.85
C GLU A 16 -13.59 9.93 13.07
N ASN A 17 -14.63 10.76 13.18
CA ASN A 17 -14.51 12.22 13.31
C ASN A 17 -13.64 12.84 12.20
N ALA A 18 -13.86 12.45 10.94
CA ALA A 18 -13.08 12.90 9.79
C ALA A 18 -13.23 14.40 9.49
N ASP A 19 -14.27 15.05 10.03
CA ASP A 19 -14.54 16.45 9.78
C ASP A 19 -13.48 17.33 10.43
N ILE A 20 -12.99 18.29 9.63
CA ILE A 20 -12.08 19.35 10.05
C ILE A 20 -12.76 20.64 9.67
N GLU A 21 -13.24 21.37 10.66
CA GLU A 21 -13.72 22.73 10.46
C GLU A 21 -12.52 23.66 10.28
N PHE A 22 -12.49 24.39 9.19
CA PHE A 22 -11.47 25.41 8.95
C PHE A 22 -12.09 26.58 8.20
N ASP A 23 -11.67 27.78 8.58
CA ASP A 23 -11.99 29.02 7.86
C ASP A 23 -11.23 29.06 6.55
N GLU A 24 -11.87 29.26 5.40
CA GLU A 24 -11.19 29.38 4.11
C GLU A 24 -10.23 30.58 4.05
N GLU A 25 -10.50 31.64 4.81
CA GLU A 25 -9.70 32.87 4.81
C GLU A 25 -8.48 32.79 5.74
N GLN A 26 -8.58 32.05 6.84
CA GLN A 26 -7.52 31.90 7.85
C GLN A 26 -6.89 30.50 7.89
N GLY A 27 -7.50 29.53 7.21
CA GLY A 27 -7.11 28.14 7.16
C GLY A 27 -6.01 27.94 6.13
N SER A 28 -4.78 27.80 6.61
CA SER A 28 -3.64 27.46 5.77
C SER A 28 -3.50 25.95 5.62
N PHE A 29 -2.89 25.52 4.51
CA PHE A 29 -2.54 24.12 4.29
C PHE A 29 -1.69 23.57 5.44
N GLU A 30 -0.81 24.39 6.01
CA GLU A 30 0.07 24.06 7.12
C GLU A 30 -0.69 23.80 8.42
N ARG A 31 -1.90 24.34 8.59
CA ARG A 31 -2.78 24.06 9.73
C ARG A 31 -3.63 22.80 9.51
N VAL A 32 -4.19 22.65 8.30
CA VAL A 32 -5.09 21.54 7.99
C VAL A 32 -4.35 20.21 7.82
N CYS A 33 -3.16 20.24 7.18
CA CYS A 33 -2.38 19.04 6.93
C CYS A 33 -2.05 18.24 8.20
N PRO A 34 -1.46 18.82 9.28
CA PRO A 34 -1.13 18.06 10.48
C PRO A 34 -2.38 17.50 11.19
N LEU A 35 -3.51 18.23 11.21
CA LEU A 35 -4.76 17.75 11.79
C LEU A 35 -5.31 16.53 11.03
N ALA A 36 -5.24 16.57 9.70
CA ALA A 36 -5.62 15.45 8.86
C ALA A 36 -4.68 14.25 9.09
N GLU A 37 -3.37 14.49 9.22
CA GLU A 37 -2.40 13.44 9.53
C GLU A 37 -2.61 12.80 10.90
N GLU A 38 -2.94 13.59 11.93
CA GLU A 38 -3.22 13.11 13.27
C GLU A 38 -4.47 12.20 13.28
N LYS A 39 -5.58 12.65 12.70
CA LYS A 39 -6.81 11.87 12.60
C LYS A 39 -6.60 10.56 11.85
N VAL A 40 -5.88 10.59 10.72
CA VAL A 40 -5.57 9.39 9.95
C VAL A 40 -4.62 8.47 10.72
N SER A 41 -3.59 9.00 11.38
CA SER A 41 -2.67 8.20 12.18
C SER A 41 -3.40 7.48 13.32
N SER A 42 -4.30 8.19 14.01
CA SER A 42 -5.18 7.61 15.03
C SER A 42 -6.08 6.51 14.45
N ALA A 43 -6.74 6.75 13.32
CA ALA A 43 -7.56 5.74 12.66
C ALA A 43 -6.76 4.51 12.23
N LEU A 44 -5.53 4.70 11.74
CA LEU A 44 -4.65 3.60 11.32
C LEU A 44 -4.17 2.73 12.49
N THR A 45 -4.10 3.24 13.72
CA THR A 45 -3.75 2.41 14.90
C THR A 45 -4.75 1.28 15.15
N LYS A 46 -6.02 1.46 14.75
CA LYS A 46 -7.07 0.44 14.83
C LYS A 46 -6.91 -0.66 13.77
N TYR A 47 -6.17 -0.39 12.70
CA TYR A 47 -5.89 -1.37 11.66
C TYR A 47 -4.60 -2.13 12.00
N ASN A 48 -4.58 -3.43 11.67
CA ASN A 48 -3.45 -4.32 11.92
C ASN A 48 -2.12 -3.66 11.52
N THR A 49 -1.09 -3.82 12.36
CA THR A 49 0.23 -3.16 12.41
C THR A 49 0.99 -3.05 11.08
N LYS A 50 0.50 -3.70 10.03
CA LYS A 50 1.08 -3.77 8.68
C LYS A 50 0.47 -2.77 7.72
N THR A 51 0.07 -1.58 8.16
CA THR A 51 -0.43 -0.52 7.28
C THR A 51 0.51 0.66 7.34
N THR A 52 1.17 0.98 6.23
CA THR A 52 2.10 2.10 6.11
C THR A 52 1.53 3.16 5.19
N ARG A 53 1.91 4.42 5.44
CA ARG A 53 1.50 5.52 4.58
C ARG A 53 2.72 6.04 3.79
N PRO A 54 3.04 5.42 2.64
CA PRO A 54 4.15 5.88 1.82
C PRO A 54 3.86 7.22 1.12
N ASP A 55 2.58 7.50 0.84
CA ASP A 55 2.15 8.78 0.27
C ASP A 55 1.54 9.70 1.33
N ARG A 56 2.29 10.75 1.68
CA ARG A 56 1.85 11.78 2.64
C ARG A 56 1.05 12.90 1.99
N LYS A 57 0.83 12.86 0.68
CA LYS A 57 0.04 13.89 0.00
C LYS A 57 -1.41 13.87 0.47
N LEU A 58 -1.98 15.06 0.48
CA LEU A 58 -3.39 15.32 0.71
C LEU A 58 -4.04 15.56 -0.65
N TYR A 59 -5.07 14.81 -0.99
CA TYR A 59 -5.73 14.90 -2.28
C TYR A 59 -7.08 15.58 -2.15
N LEU A 60 -7.33 16.60 -2.97
CA LEU A 60 -8.63 17.23 -3.10
C LEU A 60 -9.46 16.49 -4.14
N ARG A 61 -10.70 16.16 -3.77
CA ARG A 61 -11.74 15.78 -4.72
C ARG A 61 -12.45 17.05 -5.21
N PRO A 62 -12.28 17.45 -6.48
CA PRO A 62 -12.73 18.77 -6.95
C PRO A 62 -14.25 18.86 -7.17
N SER A 63 -14.96 17.73 -7.25
CA SER A 63 -16.42 17.68 -7.34
C SER A 63 -16.97 16.35 -6.85
N GLN A 64 -18.26 16.30 -6.53
CA GLN A 64 -18.92 15.09 -6.05
C GLN A 64 -18.86 13.94 -7.05
N LEU A 65 -18.81 14.21 -8.36
CA LEU A 65 -18.72 13.17 -9.40
C LEU A 65 -17.28 12.93 -9.90
N ALA A 66 -16.29 13.61 -9.33
CA ALA A 66 -14.90 13.45 -9.75
C ALA A 66 -14.41 12.01 -9.51
N LYS A 67 -13.84 11.43 -10.57
CA LYS A 67 -13.17 10.12 -10.51
C LYS A 67 -11.84 10.28 -9.79
N GLN A 68 -11.31 9.19 -9.22
CA GLN A 68 -10.04 9.21 -8.49
C GLN A 68 -8.87 9.76 -9.32
N ALA A 69 -8.82 9.47 -10.62
CA ALA A 69 -7.79 10.00 -11.52
C ALA A 69 -7.81 11.54 -11.65
N GLN A 70 -8.91 12.19 -11.24
CA GLN A 70 -9.08 13.64 -11.26
C GLN A 70 -8.78 14.28 -9.90
N PHE A 71 -8.39 13.48 -8.89
CA PHE A 71 -8.01 14.04 -7.60
C PHE A 71 -6.69 14.79 -7.72
N VAL A 72 -6.63 15.94 -7.06
CA VAL A 72 -5.50 16.87 -7.17
C VAL A 72 -4.70 16.83 -5.88
N ALA A 73 -3.40 16.54 -5.96
CA ALA A 73 -2.51 16.65 -4.82
C ALA A 73 -2.39 18.12 -4.39
N MET A 74 -2.74 18.39 -3.13
CA MET A 74 -2.70 19.71 -2.54
C MET A 74 -1.31 20.03 -2.03
N THR A 75 -0.92 21.29 -2.19
CA THR A 75 0.29 21.89 -1.63
C THR A 75 -0.09 23.24 -1.05
N SER A 76 0.77 23.80 -0.20
CA SER A 76 0.61 25.17 0.32
C SER A 76 0.34 26.20 -0.80
N LYS A 77 1.11 26.12 -1.90
CA LYS A 77 0.98 27.03 -3.04
C LYS A 77 -0.34 26.92 -3.79
N THR A 78 -0.92 25.72 -3.85
CA THR A 78 -2.15 25.46 -4.62
C THR A 78 -3.41 25.49 -3.78
N TRP A 79 -3.28 25.65 -2.45
CA TRP A 79 -4.37 25.52 -1.49
C TRP A 79 -5.51 26.50 -1.73
N SER A 80 -5.23 27.79 -1.61
CA SER A 80 -6.21 28.87 -1.74
C SER A 80 -6.90 28.85 -3.11
N GLY A 81 -6.11 28.78 -4.19
CA GLY A 81 -6.65 28.79 -5.56
C GLY A 81 -7.58 27.60 -5.84
N LYS A 82 -7.33 26.43 -5.24
CA LYS A 82 -8.19 25.26 -5.40
C LYS A 82 -9.46 25.34 -4.56
N LEU A 83 -9.40 25.90 -3.34
CA LEU A 83 -10.60 26.14 -2.54
C LEU A 83 -11.55 27.13 -3.23
N VAL A 84 -11.02 28.24 -3.76
CA VAL A 84 -11.81 29.20 -4.56
C VAL A 84 -12.49 28.50 -5.75
N GLN A 85 -11.77 27.61 -6.45
CA GLN A 85 -12.33 26.85 -7.56
C GLN A 85 -13.45 25.90 -7.12
N VAL A 86 -13.28 25.18 -6.01
CA VAL A 86 -14.29 24.25 -5.50
C VAL A 86 -15.53 25.00 -5.00
N ARG A 87 -15.35 26.14 -4.33
CA ARG A 87 -16.45 27.02 -3.93
C ARG A 87 -17.23 27.57 -5.11
N ALA A 88 -16.54 28.04 -6.14
CA ALA A 88 -17.18 28.48 -7.37
C ALA A 88 -17.98 27.35 -8.05
N ASN A 89 -17.47 26.11 -8.01
CA ASN A 89 -18.18 24.95 -8.54
C ASN A 89 -19.43 24.62 -7.71
N TYR A 90 -19.34 24.72 -6.39
CA TYR A 90 -20.45 24.50 -5.47
C TYR A 90 -21.58 25.49 -5.71
N HIS A 91 -21.29 26.81 -5.78
CA HIS A 91 -22.29 27.84 -6.04
C HIS A 91 -22.98 27.73 -7.42
N LYS A 92 -22.37 27.02 -8.38
CA LYS A 92 -22.98 26.75 -9.69
C LYS A 92 -23.96 25.58 -9.68
N GLN A 93 -24.00 24.79 -8.60
CA GLN A 93 -24.93 23.68 -8.50
C GLN A 93 -26.34 24.21 -8.23
N LYS A 94 -27.28 23.91 -9.12
CA LYS A 94 -28.69 24.35 -9.01
C LYS A 94 -29.59 23.38 -8.25
N THR A 95 -29.08 22.19 -7.93
CA THR A 95 -29.88 21.03 -7.50
C THR A 95 -29.48 20.48 -6.13
N PHE A 96 -28.53 21.10 -5.43
CA PHE A 96 -28.04 20.64 -4.14
C PHE A 96 -28.10 21.78 -3.13
N ASP A 97 -28.74 21.54 -1.99
CA ASP A 97 -29.01 22.51 -0.91
C ASP A 97 -28.36 22.08 0.43
N GLY A 98 -27.33 21.22 0.36
CA GLY A 98 -26.57 20.80 1.54
C GLY A 98 -25.49 21.82 1.94
N PRO A 99 -24.74 21.61 3.03
CA PRO A 99 -23.62 22.48 3.37
C PRO A 99 -22.49 22.38 2.33
N TYR A 100 -21.70 23.46 2.20
CA TYR A 100 -20.45 23.43 1.45
C TYR A 100 -19.41 22.59 2.18
N VAL A 101 -19.02 21.46 1.57
CA VAL A 101 -18.05 20.53 2.16
C VAL A 101 -16.94 20.22 1.15
N VAL A 102 -15.70 20.31 1.61
CA VAL A 102 -14.50 19.96 0.83
C VAL A 102 -14.02 18.57 1.24
N HIS A 103 -14.00 17.63 0.30
CA HIS A 103 -13.49 16.29 0.56
C HIS A 103 -11.98 16.21 0.31
N LEU A 104 -11.24 16.02 1.40
CA LEU A 104 -9.81 15.75 1.39
C LEU A 104 -9.58 14.25 1.62
N LEU A 105 -8.73 13.65 0.80
CA LEU A 105 -8.44 12.22 0.80
C LEU A 105 -6.96 11.98 1.03
N LEU A 106 -6.69 10.99 1.87
CA LEU A 106 -5.35 10.50 2.15
C LEU A 106 -5.30 9.02 1.74
N HIS A 107 -4.16 8.59 1.21
CA HIS A 107 -3.95 7.20 0.80
C HIS A 107 -2.96 6.53 1.74
N ALA A 108 -3.40 5.43 2.37
CA ALA A 108 -2.54 4.49 3.05
C ALA A 108 -2.41 3.22 2.21
N ALA A 109 -1.28 2.52 2.35
CA ALA A 109 -1.05 1.22 1.75
C ALA A 109 -0.89 0.20 2.87
N ASN A 110 -1.36 -1.01 2.66
CA ASN A 110 -0.82 -2.09 3.48
C ASN A 110 0.67 -2.18 3.17
N GLU A 111 1.51 -2.38 4.20
CA GLU A 111 2.80 -2.98 3.96
C GLU A 111 2.55 -4.14 3.03
N VAL A 112 3.22 -4.10 1.88
CA VAL A 112 3.36 -5.26 1.05
C VAL A 112 4.07 -6.25 1.96
N ARG A 113 3.32 -7.09 2.70
CA ARG A 113 3.80 -8.43 3.02
C ARG A 113 4.39 -8.84 1.70
N GLN A 114 5.72 -9.02 1.64
CA GLN A 114 6.38 -9.46 0.41
C GLN A 114 5.61 -10.71 0.00
N GLY A 115 4.65 -10.50 -0.89
CA GLY A 115 3.57 -11.45 -1.07
C GLY A 115 4.26 -12.67 -1.61
N ILE A 116 3.95 -13.85 -1.05
CA ILE A 116 4.48 -15.14 -1.50
C ILE A 116 4.66 -15.04 -3.00
N ARG A 117 5.93 -14.95 -3.43
CA ARG A 117 6.24 -14.57 -4.81
C ARG A 117 5.57 -15.60 -5.71
N ARG A 118 4.98 -15.15 -6.82
CA ARG A 118 4.37 -16.09 -7.77
C ARG A 118 5.45 -17.08 -8.19
N VAL A 119 5.16 -18.35 -7.94
CA VAL A 119 6.05 -19.46 -8.30
C VAL A 119 5.89 -19.66 -9.81
N THR A 120 6.90 -19.24 -10.56
CA THR A 120 6.98 -19.45 -12.01
C THR A 120 7.95 -20.58 -12.32
N PRO A 121 7.81 -21.27 -13.47
CA PRO A 121 8.76 -22.33 -13.86
C PRO A 121 10.22 -21.86 -13.85
N ALA A 122 10.49 -20.65 -14.37
CA ALA A 122 11.84 -20.07 -14.35
C ALA A 122 12.41 -19.92 -12.94
N ARG A 123 11.59 -19.54 -11.95
CA ARG A 123 12.04 -19.41 -10.57
C ARG A 123 12.24 -20.72 -9.85
N ILE A 124 11.42 -21.73 -10.18
CA ILE A 124 11.66 -23.08 -9.67
C ILE A 124 13.01 -23.59 -10.19
N ALA A 125 13.34 -23.32 -11.46
CA ALA A 125 14.63 -23.68 -12.05
C ALA A 125 15.78 -22.94 -11.35
N GLU A 126 15.72 -21.61 -11.21
CA GLU A 126 16.72 -20.83 -10.46
C GLU A 126 16.90 -21.33 -9.01
N ALA A 127 15.79 -21.66 -8.34
CA ALA A 127 15.82 -22.19 -6.99
C ALA A 127 16.44 -23.60 -6.94
N ALA A 128 16.17 -24.44 -7.94
CA ALA A 128 16.77 -25.77 -8.05
C ALA A 128 18.29 -25.68 -8.25
N ASP A 129 18.76 -24.81 -9.15
CA ASP A 129 20.19 -24.59 -9.39
C ASP A 129 20.92 -24.10 -8.12
N ALA A 130 20.28 -23.20 -7.36
CA ALA A 130 20.82 -22.70 -6.10
C ALA A 130 20.85 -23.79 -5.01
N ILE A 131 19.84 -24.65 -4.96
CA ILE A 131 19.81 -25.82 -4.06
C ILE A 131 20.91 -26.82 -4.44
N ASP A 132 21.17 -27.01 -5.73
CA ASP A 132 22.20 -27.94 -6.20
C ASP A 132 23.59 -27.47 -5.83
N THR A 133 23.83 -26.17 -5.97
CA THR A 133 25.06 -25.53 -5.50
C THR A 133 25.23 -25.73 -3.99
N TYR A 134 24.16 -25.49 -3.21
CA TYR A 134 24.17 -25.69 -1.76
C TYR A 134 24.45 -27.14 -1.35
N LEU A 135 23.90 -28.12 -2.07
CA LEU A 135 24.11 -29.55 -1.80
C LEU A 135 25.50 -30.02 -2.25
N ALA A 136 26.06 -29.45 -3.32
CA ALA A 136 27.43 -29.74 -3.74
C ALA A 136 28.46 -29.31 -2.68
N GLU A 137 28.18 -28.22 -1.97
CA GLU A 137 29.01 -27.73 -0.86
C GLU A 137 28.80 -28.50 0.46
N ARG A 138 27.74 -29.31 0.57
CA ARG A 138 27.36 -30.07 1.78
C ARG A 138 27.22 -31.56 1.52
N SER A 139 28.34 -32.28 1.64
CA SER A 139 28.38 -33.74 1.48
C SER A 139 27.62 -34.53 2.57
N ASP A 140 27.27 -33.88 3.68
CA ASP A 140 26.53 -34.44 4.81
C ASP A 140 25.01 -34.51 4.58
N VAL A 141 24.50 -33.80 3.57
CA VAL A 141 23.06 -33.70 3.31
C VAL A 141 22.69 -34.45 2.04
N ARG A 142 21.81 -35.45 2.16
CA ARG A 142 21.19 -36.14 1.01
C ARG A 142 19.70 -35.91 1.02
N VAL A 143 19.15 -35.50 -0.12
CA VAL A 143 17.74 -35.15 -0.28
C VAL A 143 17.17 -35.90 -1.48
N GLY A 144 16.06 -36.64 -1.29
CA GLY A 144 15.36 -37.32 -2.39
C GLY A 144 14.66 -36.36 -3.36
N GLY A 145 14.28 -36.84 -4.54
CA GLY A 145 13.70 -36.00 -5.61
C GLY A 145 12.38 -35.30 -5.22
N ILE A 146 11.54 -35.92 -4.39
CA ILE A 146 10.30 -35.34 -3.88
C ILE A 146 10.59 -34.18 -2.92
N ALA A 147 11.48 -34.40 -1.94
CA ALA A 147 11.91 -33.37 -1.01
C ALA A 147 12.57 -32.19 -1.74
N ARG A 148 13.43 -32.46 -2.74
CA ARG A 148 14.09 -31.43 -3.54
C ARG A 148 13.10 -30.59 -4.35
N THR A 149 12.07 -31.21 -4.93
CA THR A 149 11.01 -30.48 -5.65
C THR A 149 10.20 -29.59 -4.70
N HIS A 150 9.82 -30.13 -3.53
CA HIS A 150 9.12 -29.36 -2.51
C HIS A 150 9.95 -28.19 -1.99
N TRP A 151 11.26 -28.39 -1.82
CA TRP A 151 12.20 -27.35 -1.43
C TRP A 151 12.31 -26.26 -2.50
N ALA A 152 12.52 -26.62 -3.77
CA ALA A 152 12.61 -25.66 -4.86
C ALA A 152 11.33 -24.80 -4.98
N ILE A 153 10.15 -25.39 -4.83
CA ILE A 153 8.88 -24.66 -4.82
C ILE A 153 8.80 -23.67 -3.65
N ASN A 154 9.23 -24.07 -2.46
CA ASN A 154 9.22 -23.20 -1.29
C ASN A 154 10.30 -22.11 -1.35
N GLN A 155 11.47 -22.41 -1.93
CA GLN A 155 12.55 -21.47 -2.15
C GLN A 155 12.17 -20.44 -3.23
N ALA A 156 11.49 -20.85 -4.30
CA ALA A 156 10.98 -19.96 -5.35
C ALA A 156 9.94 -18.94 -4.84
N ARG A 157 9.34 -19.18 -3.66
CA ARG A 157 8.44 -18.24 -2.98
C ARG A 157 9.19 -17.17 -2.19
N GLN A 158 10.46 -17.39 -1.89
CA GLN A 158 11.28 -16.48 -1.10
C GLN A 158 11.72 -15.24 -1.88
N PRO A 159 12.10 -14.15 -1.19
CA PRO A 159 12.70 -12.98 -1.81
C PRO A 159 13.98 -13.32 -2.61
N HIS A 160 14.34 -12.48 -3.59
CA HIS A 160 15.47 -12.74 -4.50
C HIS A 160 16.82 -12.94 -3.79
N ASN A 161 16.97 -12.35 -2.59
CA ASN A 161 18.20 -12.38 -1.82
C ASN A 161 18.10 -13.33 -0.62
N ALA A 162 17.08 -14.17 -0.56
CA ALA A 162 16.98 -15.18 0.48
C ALA A 162 18.02 -16.26 0.23
N GLY A 163 18.92 -16.47 1.19
CA GLY A 163 19.88 -17.57 1.15
C GLY A 163 19.17 -18.93 1.06
N VAL A 164 19.85 -19.91 0.49
CA VAL A 164 19.40 -21.29 0.49
C VAL A 164 19.82 -21.92 1.83
N SER A 165 18.85 -22.48 2.55
CA SER A 165 19.07 -23.23 3.77
C SER A 165 18.19 -24.47 3.79
N LEU A 166 18.64 -25.53 4.46
CA LEU A 166 17.87 -26.76 4.62
C LEU A 166 16.52 -26.44 5.31
N PRO A 167 15.37 -26.84 4.74
CA PRO A 167 14.07 -26.56 5.35
C PRO A 167 13.85 -27.33 6.67
N GLU A 168 13.38 -26.63 7.70
CA GLU A 168 13.08 -27.22 9.01
C GLU A 168 11.61 -27.66 9.19
N SER A 169 10.78 -27.45 8.16
CA SER A 169 9.35 -27.73 8.24
C SER A 169 9.09 -29.21 8.49
N ALA A 170 8.08 -29.51 9.31
CA ALA A 170 7.70 -30.89 9.63
C ALA A 170 7.40 -31.70 8.36
N THR A 171 6.74 -31.07 7.38
CA THR A 171 6.46 -31.65 6.06
C THR A 171 7.71 -32.01 5.29
N PHE A 172 8.75 -31.16 5.30
CA PHE A 172 10.01 -31.47 4.61
C PHE A 172 10.77 -32.60 5.31
N ARG A 173 10.77 -32.62 6.66
CA ARG A 173 11.40 -33.70 7.45
C ARG A 173 10.76 -35.07 7.21
N GLN A 174 9.47 -35.13 6.91
CA GLN A 174 8.78 -36.38 6.54
C GLN A 174 9.16 -36.90 5.15
N MET A 175 9.81 -36.08 4.31
CA MET A 175 10.19 -36.40 2.93
C MET A 175 11.69 -36.69 2.77
N LEU A 176 12.50 -36.49 3.81
CA LEU A 176 13.90 -36.89 3.88
C LEU A 176 14.01 -38.40 4.03
#